data_AF-A0A1I7L7Q8-F1
#
_entry.id   AF-A0A1I7L7Q8-F1
#
_cell.length_a   1.000
_cell.length_b   1.000
_cell.length_c   1.000
_cell.angle_alpha   90.00
_cell.angle_beta   90.00
_cell.angle_gamma   90.00
#
_symmetry.space_group_name_H-M   'P 1'
#
loop_
_entity.id
_entity.type
_entity.pdbx_description
1 polymer ?
#
loop_
_entity_poly.entity_id
_entity_poly.type
_entity_poly.pdbx_seq_one_letter_code
_entity_poly.pdbx_strand_id
1 'polypeptide(L)' 'MPGRKWTVDEKMNIVLEGMMPGANISEVCRRHGVAQSL' A
#
# COMPACT_ATOMS: atom_id res chain seq x y z
N MET A 1 18.00 8.70 3.61
CA MET A 1 17.66 7.49 2.81
C MET A 1 16.81 7.97 1.64
N PRO A 2 17.17 7.71 0.38
CA PRO A 2 16.28 8.07 -0.73
C PRO A 2 14.96 7.34 -0.51
N GLY A 3 13.87 8.11 -0.36
CA GLY A 3 12.55 7.54 -0.11
C GLY A 3 12.19 6.56 -1.22
N ARG A 4 11.68 5.38 -0.86
CA ARG A 4 11.13 4.45 -1.85
C ARG A 4 10.12 5.21 -2.70
N LYS A 5 10.31 5.20 -4.02
CA LYS A 5 9.34 5.74 -4.98
C LYS A 5 8.52 4.58 -5.53
N TRP A 6 7.20 4.70 -5.48
CA TRP A 6 6.30 3.77 -6.16
C TRP A 6 5.97 4.28 -7.55
N THR A 7 5.96 3.39 -8.54
CA THR A 7 5.35 3.65 -9.84
C THR A 7 3.84 3.80 -9.70
N VAL A 8 3.18 4.30 -10.75
CA VAL A 8 1.71 4.39 -10.79
C VAL A 8 1.07 3.00 -10.66
N ASP A 9 1.61 2.01 -11.37
CA ASP A 9 1.09 0.64 -11.36
C ASP A 9 1.27 -0.02 -9.98
N GLU A 10 2.41 0.18 -9.33
CA GLU A 10 2.62 -0.30 -7.96
C GLU A 10 1.59 0.29 -7.00
N LYS A 11 1.31 1.60 -7.08
CA LYS A 11 0.27 2.22 -6.25
C LYS A 11 -1.11 1.63 -6.52
N MET A 12 -1.46 1.46 -7.80
CA MET A 12 -2.76 0.92 -8.18
C MET A 12 -2.97 -0.50 -7.65
N ASN A 13 -1.94 -1.36 -7.74
CA ASN A 13 -2.01 -2.72 -7.20
C ASN A 13 -2.26 -2.74 -5.68
N ILE A 14 -1.59 -1.87 -4.93
CA ILE A 14 -1.78 -1.74 -3.47
C ILE A 14 -3.22 -1.30 -3.15
N VAL A 15 -3.75 -0.33 -3.90
CA VAL A 15 -5.12 0.18 -3.72
C VAL A 15 -6.15 -0.91 -4.03
N LEU A 16 -5.98 -1.62 -5.15
CA LEU A 16 -6.89 -2.71 -5.54
C LEU A 16 -6.93 -3.83 -4.51
N GLU A 17 -5.78 -4.21 -3.95
CA GLU A 17 -5.69 -5.18 -2.86
C GLU A 17 -6.46 -4.72 -1.62
N GLY A 18 -6.33 -3.44 -1.24
CA GLY A 18 -7.08 -2.84 -0.13
C GLY A 18 -8.58 -2.68 -0.39
N MET A 19 -9.02 -2.71 -1.64
CA MET A 19 -10.44 -2.64 -2.03
C MET A 19 -11.13 -4.02 -2.06
N MET A 20 -10.39 -5.12 -1.94
CA MET A 20 -10.97 -6.46 -1.92
C MET A 20 -11.91 -6.63 -0.70
N PRO A 21 -13.07 -7.29 -0.85
CA PRO A 21 -13.96 -7.56 0.27
C PRO A 21 -13.22 -8.29 1.41
N GLY A 22 -13.28 -7.73 2.62
CA GLY A 22 -12.61 -8.30 3.79
C GLY A 22 -11.11 -7.96 3.91
N ALA A 23 -10.57 -7.09 3.05
CA ALA A 23 -9.19 -6.65 3.15
C ALA A 23 -8.89 -5.95 4.49
N ASN A 24 -7.80 -6.36 5.15
CA ASN A 24 -7.26 -5.66 6.30
C ASN A 24 -6.25 -4.61 5.85
N ILE A 25 -6.64 -3.33 5.89
CA ILE A 25 -5.80 -2.23 5.42
C ILE A 25 -4.46 -2.15 6.18
N SER A 26 -4.44 -2.42 7.48
CA SER A 26 -3.20 -2.40 8.26
C SER A 26 -2.23 -3.50 7.83
N GLU A 27 -2.74 -4.67 7.44
CA GLU A 27 -1.92 -5.75 6.91
C GLU A 27 -1.39 -5.42 5.51
N VAL A 28 -2.24 -4.90 4.62
CA VAL A 28 -1.85 -4.45 3.28
C VAL A 28 -0.74 -3.39 3.37
N CYS A 29 -0.91 -2.38 4.22
CA CYS A 29 0.11 -1.35 4.44
C CYS A 29 1.43 -1.94 4.97
N ARG A 30 1.37 -2.87 5.94
CA ARG A 30 2.57 -3.53 6.48
C ARG A 30 3.31 -4.33 5.41
N ARG A 31 2.58 -5.08 4.57
CA ARG A 31 3.13 -5.91 3.49
C ARG A 31 3.86 -5.07 2.45
N HIS A 32 3.31 -3.90 2.12
CA HIS A 32 3.86 -2.99 1.11
C HIS A 32 4.82 -1.93 1.67
N GLY A 33 5.09 -1.95 2.98
CA GLY A 33 5.93 -0.96 3.65
C GLY A 33 5.36 0.46 3.57
N VAL A 34 4.03 0.58 3.46
CA VAL A 34 3.33 1.87 3.48
C VAL A 34 3.17 2.31 4.93
N ALA A 35 3.87 3.39 5.28
CA ALA A 35 3.66 4.06 6.55
C ALA A 35 2.51 5.07 6.39
N GLN A 36 1.52 5.01 7.27
CA GLN A 36 0.53 6.07 7.39
C GLN A 36 1.18 7.22 8.14
N SER A 37 1.48 8.33 7.45
CA SER A 37 1.76 9.60 8.11
C SER A 37 0.44 10.24 8.53
N LEU A 38 0.40 10.78 9.74
CA LEU A 38 -0.66 11.70 10.17
C LEU A 38 -0.62 12.99 9.37
#